data_AF-A0A9X7N136-F1
#
_entry.id   AF-A0A9X7N136-F1
#
_cell.length_a   1.000
_cell.length_b   1.000
_cell.length_c   1.000
_cell.angle_alpha   90.00
_cell.angle_beta   90.00
_cell.angle_gamma   90.00
#
_symmetry.space_group_name_H-M   'P 1'
#
loop_
_entity.id
_entity.type
_entity.pdbx_description
1 polymer ?
#
loop_
_entity_poly.entity_id
_entity_poly.type
_entity_poly.pdbx_seq_one_letter_code
_entity_poly.pdbx_strand_id
1 'polypeptide(L)'
;MKMTLPEVIEYFNGGIENAETLRRMAMSSNLQLEQCHALDLLQINAARFKHEAIRRAEEDCANLFLAYECAIGAVRSELLMFLLLKRDMPNKAWEQLVAAQMGCIDASRAHSGFDHCQQRLEDLIQYEELLFPPQVFMSAGFISDSLECSICGNPYAKCPHLHGRPYMGRFCQIIHRNPRGDHVALVDSPADKRCRVTSIQVREGHRDKLSGEITPYEGGELFDEYGPLNAQSIFMALDRYPYMALTGKVLAE
;
A
#
# COMPACT_ATOMS: atom_id res chain seq x y z
N MET A 1 -27.20 20.84 9.30
CA MET A 1 -28.06 20.06 8.38
C MET A 1 -27.42 18.68 8.25
N LYS A 2 -28.15 17.57 8.46
CA LYS A 2 -27.58 16.22 8.25
C LYS A 2 -27.62 15.94 6.75
N MET A 3 -26.47 15.67 6.14
CA MET A 3 -26.39 15.23 4.75
C MET A 3 -27.05 13.86 4.61
N THR A 4 -27.75 13.65 3.49
CA THR A 4 -28.26 12.36 3.04
C THR A 4 -27.12 11.48 2.49
N LEU A 5 -27.32 10.16 2.41
CA LEU A 5 -26.29 9.26 1.87
C LEU A 5 -25.86 9.64 0.42
N PRO A 6 -26.77 9.99 -0.51
CA PRO A 6 -26.37 10.46 -1.83
C PRO A 6 -25.49 11.72 -1.80
N GLU A 7 -25.83 12.72 -0.97
CA GLU A 7 -25.01 13.93 -0.83
C GLU A 7 -23.61 13.62 -0.27
N VAL A 8 -23.52 12.63 0.61
CA VAL A 8 -22.23 12.16 1.16
C VAL A 8 -21.40 11.44 0.10
N ILE A 9 -22.03 10.59 -0.72
CA ILE A 9 -21.38 9.90 -1.86
C ILE A 9 -20.85 10.93 -2.86
N GLU A 10 -21.66 11.93 -3.22
CA GLU A 10 -21.28 13.03 -4.12
C GLU A 10 -20.06 13.80 -3.57
N TYR A 11 -20.07 14.11 -2.27
CA TYR A 11 -18.95 14.77 -1.60
C TYR A 11 -17.65 13.97 -1.71
N PHE A 12 -17.69 12.65 -1.51
CA PHE A 12 -16.50 11.81 -1.62
C PHE A 12 -16.03 11.65 -3.07
N ASN A 13 -16.95 11.40 -4.01
CA ASN A 13 -16.63 11.27 -5.42
C ASN A 13 -15.98 12.56 -5.96
N GLY A 14 -16.58 13.72 -5.68
CA GLY A 14 -16.02 15.01 -6.11
C GLY A 14 -14.62 15.27 -5.51
N GLY A 15 -14.38 14.87 -4.26
CA GLY A 15 -13.05 14.97 -3.65
C GLY A 15 -11.99 14.10 -4.33
N ILE A 16 -12.37 12.90 -4.75
CA ILE A 16 -11.50 11.96 -5.47
C ILE A 16 -11.27 12.44 -6.92
N GLU A 17 -12.33 12.79 -7.65
CA GLU A 17 -12.26 13.27 -9.04
C GLU A 17 -11.38 14.51 -9.17
N ASN A 18 -11.50 15.47 -8.23
CA ASN A 18 -10.63 16.64 -8.19
C ASN A 18 -9.15 16.24 -8.09
N ALA A 19 -8.83 15.24 -7.27
CA ALA A 19 -7.46 14.76 -7.14
C ALA A 19 -6.94 14.04 -8.39
N GLU A 20 -7.83 13.33 -9.09
CA GLU A 20 -7.47 12.56 -10.27
C GLU A 20 -6.94 13.42 -11.42
N THR A 21 -7.37 14.69 -11.48
CA THR A 21 -6.86 15.68 -12.44
C THR A 21 -5.37 15.98 -12.27
N LEU A 22 -4.79 15.68 -11.10
CA LEU A 22 -3.40 15.97 -10.74
C LEU A 22 -2.47 14.75 -10.86
N ARG A 23 -2.98 13.59 -11.33
CA ARG A 23 -2.26 12.30 -11.45
C ARG A 23 -1.30 12.24 -12.65
N ARG A 24 -0.45 13.25 -12.80
CA ARG A 24 0.62 13.25 -13.82
C ARG A 24 1.92 13.68 -13.17
N MET A 25 3.02 13.02 -13.57
CA MET A 25 4.35 13.39 -13.11
C MET A 25 4.69 14.85 -13.42
N ALA A 26 4.23 15.40 -14.56
CA ALA A 26 4.53 16.79 -14.92
C ALA A 26 3.79 17.86 -14.09
N MET A 27 2.82 17.51 -13.24
CA MET A 27 2.05 18.50 -12.47
C MET A 27 2.89 19.20 -11.41
N SER A 28 2.42 20.37 -10.96
CA SER A 28 3.04 21.10 -9.85
C SER A 28 3.08 20.25 -8.58
N SER A 29 4.27 20.12 -7.98
CA SER A 29 4.44 19.46 -6.67
C SER A 29 3.62 20.12 -5.57
N ASN A 30 3.43 21.45 -5.62
CA ASN A 30 2.65 22.16 -4.62
C ASN A 30 1.16 21.78 -4.71
N LEU A 31 0.60 21.77 -5.93
CA LEU A 31 -0.81 21.38 -6.14
C LEU A 31 -1.05 19.92 -5.75
N GLN A 32 -0.13 19.02 -6.11
CA GLN A 32 -0.21 17.62 -5.71
C GLN A 32 -0.16 17.46 -4.18
N LEU A 33 0.73 18.19 -3.50
CA LEU A 33 0.87 18.13 -2.05
C LEU A 33 -0.36 18.70 -1.32
N GLU A 34 -0.87 19.85 -1.76
CA GLU A 34 -2.13 20.42 -1.26
C GLU A 34 -3.28 19.41 -1.39
N GLN A 35 -3.35 18.73 -2.53
CA GLN A 35 -4.36 17.70 -2.75
C GLN A 35 -4.16 16.46 -1.89
N CYS A 36 -2.93 16.04 -1.61
CA CYS A 36 -2.65 14.95 -0.67
C CYS A 36 -3.21 15.27 0.72
N HIS A 37 -3.06 16.52 1.18
CA HIS A 37 -3.63 16.98 2.45
C HIS A 37 -5.17 17.08 2.40
N ALA A 38 -5.75 17.48 1.28
CA ALA A 38 -7.20 17.42 1.10
C ALA A 38 -7.73 15.97 1.18
N LEU A 39 -7.01 15.02 0.58
CA LEU A 39 -7.33 13.59 0.66
C LEU A 39 -7.14 13.02 2.07
N ASP A 40 -6.17 13.51 2.86
CA ASP A 40 -6.05 13.14 4.29
C ASP A 40 -7.35 13.48 5.05
N LEU A 41 -7.88 14.69 4.86
CA LEU A 41 -9.13 15.12 5.49
C LEU A 41 -10.32 14.30 4.99
N LEU A 42 -10.36 14.01 3.69
CA LEU A 42 -11.39 13.19 3.08
C LEU A 42 -11.38 11.77 3.65
N GLN A 43 -10.21 11.16 3.81
CA GLN A 43 -10.05 9.83 4.42
C GLN A 43 -10.50 9.80 5.88
N ILE A 44 -10.16 10.84 6.67
CA ILE A 44 -10.64 10.98 8.05
C ILE A 44 -12.17 11.05 8.08
N ASN A 45 -12.79 11.75 7.14
CA ASN A 45 -14.24 11.82 7.05
C ASN A 45 -14.86 10.47 6.65
N ALA A 46 -14.28 9.74 5.68
CA ALA A 46 -14.73 8.40 5.32
C ALA A 46 -14.67 7.45 6.52
N ALA A 47 -13.59 7.52 7.31
CA ALA A 47 -13.47 6.77 8.56
C ALA A 47 -14.62 7.09 9.52
N ARG A 48 -14.99 8.36 9.70
CA ARG A 48 -16.08 8.77 10.60
C ARG A 48 -17.43 8.19 10.16
N PHE A 49 -17.75 8.27 8.87
CA PHE A 49 -18.98 7.68 8.33
C PHE A 49 -18.99 6.15 8.45
N LYS A 50 -17.86 5.48 8.21
CA LYS A 50 -17.71 4.04 8.46
C LYS A 50 -18.03 3.66 9.90
N HIS A 51 -17.46 4.37 10.88
CA HIS A 51 -17.74 4.11 12.30
C HIS A 51 -19.21 4.38 12.66
N GLU A 52 -19.86 5.35 12.03
CA GLU A 52 -21.29 5.60 12.22
C GLU A 52 -22.15 4.46 11.66
N ALA A 53 -21.86 3.98 10.45
CA ALA A 53 -22.54 2.83 9.85
C ALA A 53 -22.37 1.56 10.69
N ILE A 54 -21.15 1.30 11.20
CA ILE A 54 -20.87 0.17 12.11
C ILE A 54 -21.74 0.27 13.37
N ARG A 55 -21.84 1.46 13.99
CA ARG A 55 -22.67 1.65 15.20
C ARG A 55 -24.17 1.42 14.94
N ARG A 56 -24.62 1.60 13.69
CA ARG A 56 -25.99 1.33 13.26
C ARG A 56 -26.19 -0.10 12.74
N ALA A 57 -25.13 -0.91 12.72
CA ALA A 57 -25.12 -2.25 12.12
C ALA A 57 -25.52 -2.26 10.63
N GLU A 58 -25.19 -1.20 9.91
CA GLU A 58 -25.41 -1.09 8.46
C GLU A 58 -24.16 -1.60 7.73
N GLU A 59 -24.09 -2.91 7.48
CA GLU A 59 -22.89 -3.54 6.89
C GLU A 59 -22.53 -2.97 5.53
N ASP A 60 -23.50 -2.83 4.64
CA ASP A 60 -23.30 -2.33 3.29
C ASP A 60 -22.72 -0.91 3.30
N CYS A 61 -23.31 0.00 4.09
CA CYS A 61 -22.78 1.34 4.33
C CYS A 61 -21.37 1.33 4.94
N ALA A 62 -21.11 0.45 5.92
CA ALA A 62 -19.79 0.34 6.53
C ALA A 62 -18.72 -0.12 5.53
N ASN A 63 -19.08 -1.07 4.67
CA ASN A 63 -18.23 -1.58 3.61
C ASN A 63 -18.02 -0.54 2.49
N LEU A 64 -19.06 0.23 2.14
CA LEU A 64 -18.96 1.36 1.23
C LEU A 64 -17.95 2.40 1.71
N PHE A 65 -18.00 2.79 2.98
CA PHE A 65 -17.05 3.78 3.52
C PHE A 65 -15.65 3.20 3.76
N LEU A 66 -15.52 1.89 3.99
CA LEU A 66 -14.21 1.22 3.91
C LEU A 66 -13.63 1.30 2.49
N ALA A 67 -14.45 1.11 1.46
CA ALA A 67 -14.03 1.22 0.07
C ALA A 67 -13.57 2.65 -0.26
N TYR A 68 -14.28 3.68 0.23
CA TYR A 68 -13.82 5.07 0.13
C TYR A 68 -12.46 5.30 0.80
N GLU A 69 -12.24 4.83 2.03
CA GLU A 69 -10.93 4.97 2.68
C GLU A 69 -9.80 4.36 1.84
N CYS A 70 -10.06 3.21 1.19
CA CYS A 70 -9.11 2.52 0.33
C CYS A 70 -8.86 3.28 -0.98
N ALA A 71 -9.92 3.74 -1.66
CA ALA A 71 -9.81 4.48 -2.92
C ALA A 71 -9.13 5.84 -2.72
N ILE A 72 -9.49 6.58 -1.67
CA ILE A 72 -8.86 7.85 -1.30
C ILE A 72 -7.37 7.63 -0.99
N GLY A 73 -7.08 6.60 -0.20
CA GLY A 73 -5.70 6.21 0.11
C GLY A 73 -4.90 5.87 -1.14
N ALA A 74 -5.50 5.15 -2.09
CA ALA A 74 -4.86 4.78 -3.34
C ALA A 74 -4.48 6.00 -4.19
N VAL A 75 -5.42 6.93 -4.39
CA VAL A 75 -5.16 8.16 -5.16
C VAL A 75 -4.11 9.03 -4.45
N ARG A 76 -4.17 9.14 -3.12
CA ARG A 76 -3.15 9.88 -2.35
C ARG A 76 -1.77 9.25 -2.53
N SER A 77 -1.66 7.93 -2.40
CA SER A 77 -0.39 7.23 -2.57
C SER A 77 0.16 7.37 -3.99
N GLU A 78 -0.69 7.36 -5.02
CA GLU A 78 -0.25 7.66 -6.40
C GLU A 78 0.32 9.08 -6.56
N LEU A 79 -0.33 10.09 -5.97
CA LEU A 79 0.21 11.46 -5.96
C LEU A 79 1.53 11.55 -5.18
N LEU A 80 1.62 10.88 -4.04
CA LEU A 80 2.84 10.82 -3.23
C LEU A 80 3.98 10.12 -3.95
N MET A 81 3.71 9.06 -4.72
CA MET A 81 4.71 8.42 -5.58
C MET A 81 5.37 9.45 -6.51
N PHE A 82 4.56 10.24 -7.23
CA PHE A 82 5.11 11.28 -8.12
C PHE A 82 5.88 12.35 -7.36
N LEU A 83 5.39 12.79 -6.20
CA LEU A 83 6.08 13.77 -5.36
C LEU A 83 7.44 13.25 -4.86
N LEU A 84 7.50 11.98 -4.47
CA LEU A 84 8.72 11.34 -3.98
C LEU A 84 9.74 11.12 -5.11
N LEU A 85 9.29 10.75 -6.31
CA LEU A 85 10.16 10.71 -7.50
C LEU A 85 10.77 12.09 -7.80
N LYS A 86 9.98 13.17 -7.72
CA LYS A 86 10.48 14.54 -7.93
C LYS A 86 11.46 15.02 -6.85
N ARG A 87 11.45 14.37 -5.68
CA ARG A 87 12.34 14.64 -4.56
C ARG A 87 13.54 13.69 -4.53
N ASP A 88 13.74 12.91 -5.60
CA ASP A 88 14.82 11.93 -5.70
C ASP A 88 14.77 10.86 -4.60
N MET A 89 13.56 10.41 -4.25
CA MET A 89 13.30 9.39 -3.23
C MET A 89 12.64 8.14 -3.84
N PRO A 90 13.30 7.42 -4.76
CA PRO A 90 12.66 6.36 -5.54
C PRO A 90 12.26 5.15 -4.70
N ASN A 91 12.98 4.84 -3.62
CA ASN A 91 12.59 3.78 -2.67
C ASN A 91 11.24 4.07 -2.01
N LYS A 92 11.04 5.30 -1.50
CA LYS A 92 9.76 5.71 -0.92
C LYS A 92 8.67 5.81 -1.97
N ALA A 93 9.01 6.27 -3.17
CA ALA A 93 8.06 6.31 -4.28
C ALA A 93 7.55 4.91 -4.64
N TRP A 94 8.44 3.92 -4.68
CA TRP A 94 8.08 2.51 -4.88
C TRP A 94 7.09 2.03 -3.83
N GLU A 95 7.33 2.31 -2.55
CA GLU A 95 6.39 1.95 -1.49
C GLU A 95 5.01 2.57 -1.69
N GLN A 96 4.95 3.82 -2.16
CA GLN A 96 3.69 4.50 -2.46
C GLN A 96 3.01 3.96 -3.72
N LEU A 97 3.75 3.52 -4.75
CA LEU A 97 3.18 2.78 -5.87
C LEU A 97 2.49 1.50 -5.40
N VAL A 98 3.19 0.68 -4.61
CA VAL A 98 2.64 -0.58 -4.09
C VAL A 98 1.44 -0.29 -3.18
N ALA A 99 1.51 0.76 -2.35
CA ALA A 99 0.38 1.19 -1.53
C ALA A 99 -0.85 1.58 -2.39
N ALA A 100 -0.65 2.30 -3.49
CA ALA A 100 -1.72 2.67 -4.41
C ALA A 100 -2.37 1.44 -5.06
N GLN A 101 -1.55 0.47 -5.52
CA GLN A 101 -2.03 -0.79 -6.10
C GLN A 101 -2.85 -1.60 -5.07
N MET A 102 -2.35 -1.74 -3.85
CA MET A 102 -3.06 -2.41 -2.75
C MET A 102 -4.39 -1.73 -2.43
N GLY A 103 -4.39 -0.39 -2.37
CA GLY A 103 -5.60 0.39 -2.10
C GLY A 103 -6.69 0.21 -3.16
N CYS A 104 -6.31 0.13 -4.45
CA CYS A 104 -7.26 -0.17 -5.54
C CYS A 104 -7.88 -1.56 -5.39
N ILE A 105 -7.05 -2.59 -5.14
CA ILE A 105 -7.50 -3.97 -4.94
C ILE A 105 -8.47 -4.06 -3.75
N ASP A 106 -8.10 -3.44 -2.64
CA ASP A 106 -8.90 -3.47 -1.42
C ASP A 106 -10.20 -2.65 -1.57
N ALA A 107 -10.19 -1.53 -2.30
CA ALA A 107 -11.40 -0.77 -2.61
C ALA A 107 -12.43 -1.62 -3.40
N SER A 108 -11.99 -2.28 -4.48
CA SER A 108 -12.87 -3.16 -5.27
C SER A 108 -13.37 -4.38 -4.47
N ARG A 109 -12.57 -4.90 -3.53
CA ARG A 109 -13.01 -5.96 -2.61
C ARG A 109 -14.02 -5.47 -1.57
N ALA A 110 -13.89 -4.22 -1.13
CA ALA A 110 -14.72 -3.66 -0.08
C ALA A 110 -16.16 -3.42 -0.54
N HIS A 111 -16.38 -2.93 -1.76
CA HIS A 111 -17.71 -2.63 -2.25
C HIS A 111 -17.76 -2.57 -3.79
N SER A 112 -18.80 -3.14 -4.41
CA SER A 112 -18.95 -3.23 -5.88
C SER A 112 -19.03 -1.87 -6.59
N GLY A 113 -19.41 -0.81 -5.88
CA GLY A 113 -19.34 0.58 -6.37
C GLY A 113 -17.93 1.04 -6.81
N PHE A 114 -16.88 0.27 -6.49
CA PHE A 114 -15.49 0.58 -6.79
C PHE A 114 -14.85 -0.36 -7.81
N ASP A 115 -15.64 -1.05 -8.64
CA ASP A 115 -15.12 -1.90 -9.73
C ASP A 115 -14.24 -1.12 -10.71
N HIS A 116 -14.47 0.18 -10.88
CA HIS A 116 -13.64 1.08 -11.71
C HIS A 116 -12.19 1.22 -11.20
N CYS A 117 -11.91 0.88 -9.93
CA CYS A 117 -10.53 0.84 -9.42
C CYS A 117 -9.68 -0.24 -10.11
N GLN A 118 -10.30 -1.22 -10.78
CA GLN A 118 -9.58 -2.19 -11.60
C GLN A 118 -8.85 -1.52 -12.77
N GLN A 119 -9.49 -0.56 -13.44
CA GLN A 119 -8.84 0.19 -14.53
C GLN A 119 -7.66 1.01 -14.01
N ARG A 120 -7.79 1.59 -12.82
CA ARG A 120 -6.70 2.33 -12.16
C ARG A 120 -5.55 1.41 -11.78
N LEU A 121 -5.83 0.20 -11.33
CA LEU A 121 -4.79 -0.79 -11.04
C LEU A 121 -3.96 -1.11 -12.28
N GLU A 122 -4.59 -1.22 -13.45
CA GLU A 122 -3.88 -1.42 -14.72
C GLU A 122 -2.97 -0.23 -15.08
N ASP A 123 -3.42 1.01 -14.88
CA ASP A 123 -2.58 2.20 -15.05
C ASP A 123 -1.36 2.16 -14.12
N LEU A 124 -1.55 1.78 -12.86
CA LEU A 124 -0.47 1.68 -11.85
C LEU A 124 0.52 0.57 -12.19
N ILE A 125 0.07 -0.55 -12.78
CA ILE A 125 0.97 -1.60 -13.28
C ILE A 125 1.83 -1.06 -14.43
N GLN A 126 1.26 -0.27 -15.34
CA GLN A 126 2.05 0.37 -16.40
C GLN A 126 3.06 1.38 -15.85
N TYR A 127 2.71 2.11 -14.79
CA TYR A 127 3.66 2.99 -14.10
C TYR A 127 4.80 2.23 -13.42
N GLU A 128 4.53 1.03 -12.89
CA GLU A 128 5.57 0.16 -12.35
C GLU A 128 6.65 -0.12 -13.40
N GLU A 129 6.25 -0.54 -14.60
CA GLU A 129 7.15 -0.90 -15.70
C GLU A 129 7.85 0.31 -16.32
N LEU A 130 7.15 1.45 -16.39
CA LEU A 130 7.66 2.66 -17.05
C LEU A 130 8.61 3.47 -16.16
N LEU A 131 8.32 3.57 -14.86
CA LEU A 131 9.01 4.50 -13.96
C LEU A 131 10.10 3.83 -13.12
N PHE A 132 10.04 2.52 -12.92
CA PHE A 132 10.94 1.83 -12.01
C PHE A 132 11.69 0.71 -12.74
N PRO A 133 12.98 0.48 -12.41
CA PRO A 133 13.73 -0.63 -12.98
C PRO A 133 13.15 -1.98 -12.49
N PRO A 134 13.41 -3.10 -13.19
CA PRO A 134 12.97 -4.42 -12.76
C PRO A 134 13.46 -4.78 -11.36
N GLN A 135 12.53 -5.23 -10.52
CA GLN A 135 12.80 -5.61 -9.13
C GLN A 135 13.03 -7.11 -8.98
N VAL A 136 13.73 -7.49 -7.91
CA VAL A 136 13.88 -8.89 -7.50
C VAL A 136 13.09 -9.08 -6.22
N PHE A 137 11.96 -9.78 -6.32
CA PHE A 137 11.03 -9.92 -5.21
C PHE A 137 11.37 -11.09 -4.30
N MET A 138 10.92 -10.96 -3.05
CA MET A 138 11.13 -11.96 -2.01
C MET A 138 9.81 -12.30 -1.33
N SER A 139 9.68 -13.53 -0.88
CA SER A 139 8.59 -13.97 -0.03
C SER A 139 9.12 -14.79 1.13
N ALA A 140 8.56 -14.56 2.32
CA ALA A 140 8.91 -15.30 3.53
C ALA A 140 7.84 -16.36 3.83
N GLY A 141 8.30 -17.58 4.09
CA GLY A 141 7.49 -18.68 4.59
C GLY A 141 7.54 -18.75 6.11
N PHE A 142 6.38 -18.94 6.73
CA PHE A 142 6.25 -19.11 8.19
C PHE A 142 5.45 -20.35 8.52
N ILE A 143 5.83 -20.99 9.63
CA ILE A 143 5.05 -22.04 10.29
C ILE A 143 4.39 -21.42 11.52
N SER A 144 3.09 -21.62 11.70
CA SER A 144 2.34 -21.09 12.84
C SER A 144 1.66 -22.22 13.60
N ASP A 145 1.55 -22.08 14.92
CA ASP A 145 0.89 -23.09 15.76
C ASP A 145 -0.61 -23.17 15.48
N SER A 146 -1.23 -22.02 15.23
CA SER A 146 -2.63 -21.90 14.82
C SER A 146 -2.87 -20.66 13.96
N LEU A 147 -3.97 -20.72 13.20
CA LEU A 147 -4.47 -19.63 12.37
C LEU A 147 -5.86 -19.23 12.85
N GLU A 148 -6.06 -17.95 13.12
CA GLU A 148 -7.33 -17.40 13.61
C GLU A 148 -7.91 -16.37 12.65
N CYS A 149 -9.25 -16.30 12.60
CA CYS A 149 -9.96 -15.28 11.83
C CYS A 149 -9.99 -13.95 12.59
N SER A 150 -9.58 -12.85 11.95
CA SER A 150 -9.62 -11.52 12.58
C SER A 150 -11.03 -10.97 12.85
N ILE A 151 -12.07 -11.56 12.26
CA ILE A 151 -13.47 -11.12 12.42
C ILE A 151 -14.12 -11.79 13.62
N CYS A 152 -13.93 -13.10 13.80
CA CYS A 152 -14.62 -13.88 14.84
C CYS A 152 -13.70 -14.53 15.88
N GLY A 153 -12.38 -14.51 15.69
CA GLY A 153 -11.40 -15.13 16.59
C GLY A 153 -11.34 -16.67 16.54
N ASN A 154 -12.28 -17.31 15.85
CA ASN A 154 -12.29 -18.78 15.72
C ASN A 154 -11.12 -19.28 14.84
N PRO A 155 -10.73 -20.56 14.98
CA PRO A 155 -9.79 -21.20 14.06
C PRO A 155 -10.24 -21.00 12.61
N TYR A 156 -9.34 -20.46 11.77
CA TYR A 156 -9.67 -20.01 10.41
C TYR A 156 -10.30 -21.14 9.58
N ALA A 157 -9.79 -22.36 9.70
CA ALA A 157 -10.29 -23.55 9.01
C ALA A 157 -11.75 -23.93 9.34
N LYS A 158 -12.32 -23.39 10.42
CA LYS A 158 -13.69 -23.67 10.87
C LYS A 158 -14.63 -22.46 10.76
N CYS A 159 -14.14 -21.31 10.28
CA CYS A 159 -14.93 -20.08 10.20
C CYS A 159 -15.49 -19.88 8.78
N PRO A 160 -16.66 -19.21 8.64
CA PRO A 160 -17.24 -18.92 7.32
C PRO A 160 -16.65 -17.64 6.67
N HIS A 161 -15.79 -16.90 7.37
CA HIS A 161 -15.24 -15.64 6.86
C HIS A 161 -14.12 -15.90 5.87
N LEU A 162 -14.15 -15.20 4.73
CA LEU A 162 -13.19 -15.36 3.66
C LEU A 162 -12.10 -14.30 3.78
N HIS A 163 -10.84 -14.73 3.75
CA HIS A 163 -9.70 -13.80 3.75
C HIS A 163 -9.82 -12.74 2.63
N GLY A 164 -9.59 -11.48 2.99
CA GLY A 164 -9.68 -10.34 2.07
C GLY A 164 -11.11 -9.86 1.80
N ARG A 165 -12.16 -10.52 2.31
CA ARG A 165 -13.54 -9.99 2.22
C ARG A 165 -13.85 -9.00 3.35
N PRO A 166 -14.66 -7.97 3.07
CA PRO A 166 -15.11 -7.01 4.06
C PRO A 166 -16.27 -7.57 4.89
N TYR A 167 -16.27 -7.28 6.18
CA TYR A 167 -17.32 -7.59 7.15
C TYR A 167 -17.42 -6.40 8.11
N MET A 168 -18.58 -5.72 8.14
CA MET A 168 -18.82 -4.53 8.97
C MET A 168 -17.66 -3.51 8.92
N GLY A 169 -17.25 -3.10 7.72
CA GLY A 169 -16.20 -2.08 7.53
C GLY A 169 -14.79 -2.53 7.89
N ARG A 170 -14.51 -3.84 7.92
CA ARG A 170 -13.18 -4.43 8.18
C ARG A 170 -12.91 -5.62 7.27
N PHE A 171 -11.70 -5.76 6.74
CA PHE A 171 -11.32 -6.98 6.01
C PHE A 171 -11.02 -8.14 6.96
N CYS A 172 -11.42 -9.34 6.57
CA CYS A 172 -10.99 -10.57 7.24
C CYS A 172 -9.52 -10.86 6.94
N GLN A 173 -8.70 -10.87 7.98
CA GLN A 173 -7.29 -11.21 7.96
C GLN A 173 -7.07 -12.54 8.69
N ILE A 174 -6.00 -13.24 8.32
CA ILE A 174 -5.55 -14.45 9.01
C ILE A 174 -4.52 -14.03 10.05
N ILE A 175 -4.82 -14.31 11.32
CA ILE A 175 -3.91 -14.04 12.43
C ILE A 175 -3.08 -15.30 12.67
N HIS A 176 -1.78 -15.20 12.45
CA HIS A 176 -0.81 -16.24 12.74
C HIS A 176 -0.42 -16.22 14.22
N ARG A 177 -0.62 -17.32 14.94
CA ARG A 177 -0.19 -17.46 16.34
C ARG A 177 1.19 -18.13 16.41
N ASN A 178 2.11 -17.50 17.16
CA ASN A 178 3.49 -17.91 17.34
C ASN A 178 4.20 -18.25 16.01
N PRO A 179 4.23 -17.33 15.03
CA PRO A 179 4.88 -17.61 13.75
C PRO A 179 6.39 -17.85 13.96
N ARG A 180 6.90 -18.91 13.33
CA ARG A 180 8.33 -19.23 13.23
C ARG A 180 8.73 -19.16 11.77
N GLY A 181 9.87 -18.52 11.48
CA GLY A 181 10.44 -18.49 10.13
C GLY A 181 10.79 -19.89 9.65
N ASP A 182 10.46 -20.18 8.40
CA ASP A 182 10.78 -21.44 7.72
C ASP A 182 11.82 -21.20 6.62
N HIS A 183 11.50 -20.33 5.67
CA HIS A 183 12.39 -19.97 4.57
C HIS A 183 12.13 -18.55 4.06
N VAL A 184 13.04 -18.06 3.22
CA VAL A 184 12.82 -16.92 2.34
C VAL A 184 13.15 -17.37 0.92
N ALA A 185 12.29 -17.04 -0.04
CA ALA A 185 12.43 -17.41 -1.44
C ALA A 185 12.42 -16.18 -2.34
N LEU A 186 13.17 -16.24 -3.44
CA LEU A 186 12.99 -15.35 -4.58
C LEU A 186 11.75 -15.79 -5.36
N VAL A 187 10.91 -14.84 -5.73
CA VAL A 187 9.63 -15.11 -6.41
C VAL A 187 9.37 -14.10 -7.51
N ASP A 188 8.59 -14.48 -8.53
CA ASP A 188 8.17 -13.54 -9.58
C ASP A 188 6.96 -12.70 -9.14
N SER A 189 6.09 -13.27 -8.30
CA SER A 189 4.82 -12.65 -7.88
C SER A 189 4.68 -12.73 -6.36
N PRO A 190 5.24 -11.76 -5.61
CA PRO A 190 5.10 -11.72 -4.16
C PRO A 190 3.67 -11.30 -3.77
N ALA A 191 3.24 -11.68 -2.57
CA ALA A 191 2.01 -11.15 -1.98
C ALA A 191 2.11 -9.64 -1.68
N ASP A 192 3.33 -9.14 -1.46
CA ASP A 192 3.63 -7.74 -1.22
C ASP A 192 4.91 -7.34 -1.98
N LYS A 193 4.77 -6.45 -2.96
CA LYS A 193 5.87 -5.99 -3.82
C LYS A 193 6.86 -5.07 -3.11
N ARG A 194 6.62 -4.67 -1.85
CA ARG A 194 7.64 -4.02 -1.01
C ARG A 194 8.72 -5.01 -0.57
N CYS A 195 8.40 -6.31 -0.54
CA CYS A 195 9.36 -7.36 -0.23
C CYS A 195 10.27 -7.63 -1.44
N ARG A 196 11.45 -7.03 -1.44
CA ARG A 196 12.40 -7.05 -2.55
C ARG A 196 13.83 -6.80 -2.09
N VAL A 197 14.79 -7.08 -2.96
CA VAL A 197 16.19 -6.64 -2.81
C VAL A 197 16.27 -5.12 -2.95
N THR A 198 16.82 -4.43 -1.95
CA THR A 198 16.97 -2.96 -1.91
C THR A 198 18.32 -2.51 -2.47
N SER A 199 19.40 -3.20 -2.13
CA SER A 199 20.75 -2.85 -2.57
C SER A 199 21.62 -4.09 -2.77
N ILE A 200 22.66 -3.94 -3.59
CA ILE A 200 23.66 -4.97 -3.84
C ILE A 200 25.06 -4.43 -3.59
N GLN A 201 25.93 -5.27 -3.06
CA GLN A 201 27.32 -4.92 -2.82
C GLN A 201 28.09 -4.88 -4.16
N VAL A 202 28.83 -3.79 -4.41
CA VAL A 202 29.68 -3.56 -5.59
C VAL A 202 31.05 -3.00 -5.18
N ARG A 203 32.04 -2.98 -6.08
CA ARG A 203 33.42 -2.54 -5.75
C ARG A 203 33.50 -1.21 -4.98
N GLU A 204 32.62 -0.27 -5.30
CA GLU A 204 32.62 1.10 -4.78
C GLU A 204 31.74 1.30 -3.53
N GLY A 205 30.94 0.31 -3.13
CA GLY A 205 30.00 0.42 -2.00
C GLY A 205 28.74 -0.42 -2.18
N HIS A 206 27.62 0.03 -1.61
CA HIS A 206 26.30 -0.57 -1.78
C HIS A 206 25.54 0.20 -2.85
N ARG A 207 25.19 -0.46 -3.96
CA ARG A 207 24.40 0.13 -5.03
C ARG A 207 22.91 -0.08 -4.76
N ASP A 208 22.16 1.00 -4.66
CA ASP A 208 20.71 0.94 -4.57
C ASP A 208 20.07 0.42 -5.87
N LYS A 209 19.05 -0.44 -5.74
CA LYS A 209 18.40 -1.10 -6.88
C LYS A 209 17.47 -0.19 -7.68
N LEU A 210 17.00 0.91 -7.09
CA LEU A 210 16.06 1.84 -7.71
C LEU A 210 16.74 3.12 -8.19
N SER A 211 17.51 3.80 -7.36
CA SER A 211 18.25 5.02 -7.76
C SER A 211 19.52 4.70 -8.56
N GLY A 212 20.12 3.54 -8.33
CA GLY A 212 21.43 3.20 -8.89
C GLY A 212 22.60 3.92 -8.20
N GLU A 213 22.32 4.79 -7.24
CA GLU A 213 23.35 5.48 -6.44
C GLU A 213 24.14 4.47 -5.62
N ILE A 214 25.40 4.83 -5.35
CA ILE A 214 26.31 4.00 -4.57
C ILE A 214 26.58 4.72 -3.26
N THR A 215 26.17 4.10 -2.16
CA THR A 215 26.59 4.50 -0.83
C THR A 215 27.95 3.86 -0.54
N PRO A 216 29.01 4.64 -0.30
CA PRO A 216 30.32 4.09 0.01
C PRO A 216 30.30 3.17 1.23
N TYR A 217 31.24 2.24 1.28
CA TYR A 217 31.44 1.39 2.44
C TYR A 217 31.74 2.17 3.71
N GLU A 218 31.17 1.72 4.83
CA GLU A 218 31.51 2.22 6.15
C GLU A 218 32.35 1.19 6.91
N GLY A 219 33.21 1.66 7.82
CA GLY A 219 33.76 0.81 8.90
C GLY A 219 34.48 -0.49 8.49
N GLY A 220 35.43 -0.46 7.55
CA GLY A 220 36.27 -1.62 7.23
C GLY A 220 35.58 -2.71 6.41
N GLU A 221 34.39 -2.46 5.90
CA GLU A 221 33.76 -3.29 4.87
C GLU A 221 34.67 -3.40 3.64
N LEU A 222 34.81 -4.62 3.10
CA LEU A 222 35.64 -4.93 1.95
C LEU A 222 34.79 -5.61 0.87
N PHE A 223 35.07 -5.26 -0.38
CA PHE A 223 34.52 -5.96 -1.53
C PHE A 223 35.43 -7.14 -1.90
N ASP A 224 34.87 -8.34 -1.97
CA ASP A 224 35.56 -9.52 -2.50
C ASP A 224 35.00 -9.87 -3.87
N GLU A 225 35.80 -9.66 -4.91
CA GLU A 225 35.42 -9.90 -6.31
C GLU A 225 35.15 -11.38 -6.60
N TYR A 226 35.76 -12.29 -5.84
CA TYR A 226 35.58 -13.74 -5.98
C TYR A 226 34.72 -14.33 -4.86
N GLY A 227 34.17 -13.47 -4.00
CA GLY A 227 33.34 -13.82 -2.87
C GLY A 227 31.86 -14.00 -3.24
N PRO A 228 31.00 -14.30 -2.25
CA PRO A 228 29.56 -14.35 -2.46
C PRO A 228 29.00 -12.96 -2.78
N LEU A 229 27.91 -12.94 -3.57
CA LEU A 229 27.11 -11.73 -3.78
C LEU A 229 26.37 -11.37 -2.49
N ASN A 230 26.67 -10.22 -1.92
CA ASN A 230 25.93 -9.69 -0.77
C ASN A 230 24.86 -8.69 -1.24
N ALA A 231 23.68 -8.78 -0.62
CA ALA A 231 22.54 -7.93 -0.94
C ALA A 231 21.75 -7.59 0.33
N GLN A 232 21.17 -6.40 0.37
CA GLN A 232 20.18 -6.03 1.39
C GLN A 232 18.78 -6.23 0.82
N SER A 233 17.85 -6.64 1.68
CA SER A 233 16.49 -6.97 1.24
C SER A 233 15.46 -6.77 2.32
N ILE A 234 14.24 -6.48 1.89
CA ILE A 234 13.02 -6.53 2.70
C ILE A 234 12.32 -7.85 2.38
N PHE A 235 12.10 -8.71 3.38
CA PHE A 235 11.37 -9.98 3.20
C PHE A 235 10.00 -9.99 3.89
N MET A 236 9.68 -8.95 4.66
CA MET A 236 8.39 -8.81 5.33
C MET A 236 8.06 -7.35 5.59
N ALA A 237 6.87 -6.93 5.19
CA ALA A 237 6.28 -5.63 5.52
C ALA A 237 5.07 -5.84 6.43
N LEU A 238 5.10 -5.28 7.64
CA LEU A 238 4.08 -5.53 8.67
C LEU A 238 2.84 -4.64 8.51
N ASP A 239 2.97 -3.49 7.85
CA ASP A 239 1.84 -2.60 7.60
C ASP A 239 0.98 -3.12 6.46
N ARG A 240 -0.16 -3.75 6.76
CA ARG A 240 -1.10 -4.28 5.76
C ARG A 240 -1.81 -3.19 4.96
N TYR A 241 -1.96 -1.97 5.49
CA TYR A 241 -2.73 -0.91 4.84
C TYR A 241 -1.88 0.37 4.70
N PRO A 242 -0.76 0.31 3.97
CA PRO A 242 0.17 1.44 3.87
C PRO A 242 -0.48 2.70 3.27
N TYR A 243 -1.46 2.51 2.39
CA TYR A 243 -2.26 3.58 1.79
C TYR A 243 -3.18 4.30 2.79
N MET A 244 -3.27 3.87 4.05
CA MET A 244 -3.96 4.57 5.13
C MET A 244 -3.07 5.56 5.88
N ALA A 245 -1.75 5.54 5.65
CA ALA A 245 -0.83 6.48 6.28
C ALA A 245 -1.04 7.91 5.74
N LEU A 246 -1.28 8.87 6.65
CA LEU A 246 -1.46 10.28 6.29
C LEU A 246 -0.21 10.86 5.63
N THR A 247 -0.40 11.85 4.75
CA THR A 247 0.67 12.52 3.99
C THR A 247 1.83 12.95 4.88
N GLY A 248 1.53 13.58 6.03
CA GLY A 248 2.55 14.05 6.97
C GLY A 248 3.42 12.92 7.52
N LYS A 249 2.88 11.71 7.71
CA LYS A 249 3.64 10.55 8.16
C LYS A 249 4.52 9.97 7.05
N VAL A 250 4.01 9.94 5.81
CA VAL A 250 4.75 9.42 4.65
C VAL A 250 5.94 10.33 4.30
N LEU A 251 5.76 11.64 4.43
CA LEU A 251 6.79 12.64 4.12
C LEU A 251 7.70 12.98 5.31
N ALA A 252 7.38 12.52 6.52
CA ALA A 252 8.23 12.72 7.68
C ALA A 252 9.41 11.74 7.65
N GLU A 253 10.56 12.24 7.20
CA GLU A 253 11.91 11.71 7.38
C GLU A 253 12.90 12.64 6.65
#